data_AF-A0A2H5QIK0-F1
#
_entry.id   AF-A0A2H5QIK0-F1
#
_cell.length_a   1.000
_cell.length_b   1.000
_cell.length_c   1.000
_cell.angle_alpha   90.00
_cell.angle_beta   90.00
_cell.angle_gamma   90.00
#
_symmetry.space_group_name_H-M   'P 1'
#
loop_
_entity.id
_entity.type
_entity.pdbx_description
1 polymer ?
#
loop_
_entity_poly.entity_id
_entity_poly.type
_entity_poly.pdbx_seq_one_letter_code
_entity_poly.pdbx_strand_id
1 'polypeptide(L)'
;MEYLDLYLVHWPISSKPGEVGFPVPKEDLLPMDYRGVWEAMEESQMLGLTKSIGLSNFSCKKIETILTFATIPPSINQVEMHPVWQQRKLIEFCKAKGIIVTAYSPLGAVGKIYGSNQVLENETLKEIAKAHGKTVAQVSLRWIFEQGATVVVKSLNLERMKQNLGIFDWKLTDDDYDKINQIPQHRLIPSDFWVSPQGPFKTLEELWDD
;
A
#
# COMPACT_ATOMS: atom_id res chain seq x y z
N MET A 1 -1.82 8.08 -24.40
CA MET A 1 -2.39 6.97 -23.59
C MET A 1 -3.89 7.13 -23.66
N GLU A 2 -4.61 6.13 -24.16
CA GLU A 2 -6.06 6.22 -24.41
C GLU A 2 -6.91 5.65 -23.27
N TYR A 3 -6.33 4.78 -22.44
CA TYR A 3 -6.95 4.19 -21.24
C TYR A 3 -5.88 3.86 -20.18
N LEU A 4 -6.31 3.61 -18.95
CA LEU A 4 -5.50 3.06 -17.85
C LEU A 4 -5.85 1.59 -17.59
N ASP A 5 -4.87 0.71 -17.32
CA ASP A 5 -5.21 -0.64 -16.84
C ASP A 5 -5.79 -0.62 -15.41
N LEU A 6 -5.38 0.35 -14.59
CA LEU A 6 -5.83 0.55 -13.21
C LEU A 6 -5.85 2.03 -12.84
N TYR A 7 -6.94 2.48 -12.22
CA TYR A 7 -7.06 3.83 -11.65
C TYR A 7 -7.45 3.72 -10.17
N LEU A 8 -6.74 4.45 -9.30
CA LEU A 8 -6.89 4.33 -7.85
C LEU A 8 -7.29 5.66 -7.22
N VAL A 9 -8.23 5.61 -6.27
CA VAL A 9 -8.39 6.69 -5.29
C VAL A 9 -7.16 6.68 -4.37
N HIS A 10 -6.34 7.74 -4.42
CA HIS A 10 -5.02 7.73 -3.79
C HIS A 10 -5.07 7.72 -2.24
N TRP A 11 -5.99 8.50 -1.65
CA TRP A 11 -6.17 8.59 -0.21
C TRP A 11 -7.65 8.80 0.13
N PRO A 12 -8.11 8.36 1.32
CA PRO A 12 -9.50 8.51 1.78
C PRO A 12 -9.84 9.94 2.28
N ILE A 13 -9.35 10.98 1.58
CA ILE A 13 -9.49 12.38 1.96
C ILE A 13 -9.56 13.28 0.72
N SER A 14 -10.29 14.39 0.84
CA SER A 14 -10.39 15.42 -0.20
C SER A 14 -9.66 16.69 0.21
N SER A 15 -9.38 17.56 -0.77
CA SER A 15 -8.94 18.93 -0.53
C SER A 15 -9.87 19.92 -1.23
N LYS A 16 -9.77 21.20 -0.90
CA LYS A 16 -10.38 22.25 -1.73
C LYS A 16 -9.88 22.14 -3.18
N PRO A 17 -10.74 22.37 -4.18
CA PRO A 17 -10.32 22.39 -5.58
C PRO A 17 -9.31 23.51 -5.85
N GLY A 18 -8.33 23.24 -6.71
CA GLY A 18 -7.34 24.22 -7.15
C GLY A 18 -5.95 23.62 -7.31
N GLU A 19 -4.97 24.48 -7.60
CA GLU A 19 -3.57 24.09 -7.50
C GLU A 19 -3.20 23.96 -6.02
N VAL A 20 -2.88 22.74 -5.60
CA VAL A 20 -2.49 22.45 -4.22
C VAL A 20 -1.08 21.90 -4.23
N GLY A 21 -0.19 22.51 -3.43
CA GLY A 21 1.14 21.97 -3.16
C GLY A 21 1.07 20.72 -2.28
N PHE A 22 2.17 19.98 -2.20
CA PHE A 22 2.32 18.91 -1.21
C PHE A 22 3.33 19.33 -0.14
N PRO A 23 2.99 19.24 1.16
CA PRO A 23 1.71 18.78 1.72
C PRO A 23 0.55 19.77 1.50
N VAL A 24 -0.68 19.26 1.50
CA VAL A 24 -1.90 20.06 1.42
C VAL A 24 -2.06 20.90 2.70
N PRO A 25 -2.37 22.21 2.61
CA PRO A 25 -2.67 23.03 3.79
C PRO A 25 -3.78 22.42 4.65
N LYS A 26 -3.63 22.49 5.97
CA LYS A 26 -4.53 21.78 6.90
C LYS A 26 -5.97 22.30 6.84
N GLU A 27 -6.12 23.59 6.59
CA GLU A 27 -7.37 24.33 6.41
C GLU A 27 -8.08 24.02 5.09
N ASP A 28 -7.39 23.34 4.17
CA ASP A 28 -7.92 22.93 2.87
C ASP A 28 -8.32 21.46 2.84
N LEU A 29 -8.05 20.70 3.90
CA LEU A 29 -8.49 19.31 4.03
C LEU A 29 -10.00 19.22 4.22
N LEU A 30 -10.66 18.40 3.43
CA LEU A 30 -12.11 18.20 3.43
C LEU A 30 -12.45 16.71 3.58
N PRO A 31 -13.57 16.37 4.26
CA PRO A 31 -14.06 15.00 4.27
C PRO A 31 -14.36 14.59 2.84
N MET A 32 -13.97 13.37 2.49
CA MET A 32 -14.22 12.81 1.18
C MET A 32 -15.64 12.26 1.11
N ASP A 33 -16.37 12.61 0.05
CA ASP A 33 -17.63 11.94 -0.31
C ASP A 33 -17.31 10.58 -0.94
N TYR A 34 -17.29 9.52 -0.13
CA TYR A 34 -16.91 8.19 -0.61
C TYR A 34 -17.87 7.68 -1.69
N ARG A 35 -19.16 7.99 -1.57
CA ARG A 35 -20.18 7.53 -2.52
C ARG A 35 -19.99 8.23 -3.86
N GLY A 36 -20.02 9.56 -3.86
CA GLY A 36 -19.91 10.33 -5.10
C GLY A 36 -18.60 10.07 -5.84
N VAL A 37 -17.48 9.96 -5.12
CA VAL A 37 -16.19 9.63 -5.75
C VAL A 37 -16.18 8.21 -6.32
N TRP A 38 -16.71 7.23 -5.59
CA TRP A 38 -16.73 5.85 -6.09
C TRP A 38 -17.66 5.69 -7.30
N GLU A 39 -18.85 6.28 -7.27
CA GLU A 39 -19.78 6.28 -8.42
C GLU A 39 -19.11 6.90 -9.67
N ALA A 40 -18.30 7.96 -9.52
CA ALA A 40 -17.53 8.53 -10.62
C ALA A 40 -16.38 7.62 -11.12
N MET A 41 -15.75 6.84 -10.22
CA MET A 41 -14.76 5.82 -10.59
C MET A 41 -15.42 4.71 -11.42
N GLU A 42 -16.60 4.26 -11.00
CA GLU A 42 -17.40 3.25 -11.72
C GLU A 42 -17.80 3.74 -13.11
N GLU A 43 -18.26 4.99 -13.23
CA GLU A 43 -18.54 5.63 -14.52
C GLU A 43 -17.28 5.67 -15.42
N SER A 44 -16.12 6.04 -14.87
CA SER A 44 -14.86 6.05 -15.62
C SER A 44 -14.51 4.66 -16.18
N GLN A 45 -14.80 3.59 -15.44
CA GLN A 45 -14.60 2.23 -15.94
C GLN A 45 -15.63 1.85 -17.01
N MET A 46 -16.90 2.19 -16.82
CA MET A 46 -17.97 1.92 -17.79
C MET A 46 -17.74 2.64 -19.13
N LEU A 47 -17.17 3.84 -19.09
CA LEU A 47 -16.77 4.60 -20.28
C LEU A 47 -15.50 4.06 -20.96
N GLY A 48 -14.86 3.04 -20.39
CA GLY A 48 -13.64 2.43 -20.93
C GLY A 48 -12.36 3.25 -20.73
N LEU A 49 -12.40 4.30 -19.89
CA LEU A 49 -11.23 5.14 -19.59
C LEU A 49 -10.23 4.40 -18.70
N THR A 50 -10.70 3.44 -17.92
CA THR A 50 -9.87 2.51 -17.15
C THR A 50 -10.44 1.10 -17.20
N LYS A 51 -9.58 0.07 -17.21
CA LYS A 51 -10.02 -1.33 -17.18
C LYS A 51 -10.41 -1.78 -15.77
N SER A 52 -9.75 -1.24 -14.76
CA SER A 52 -9.99 -1.56 -13.34
C SER A 52 -9.94 -0.32 -12.47
N ILE A 53 -10.68 -0.35 -11.36
CA ILE A 53 -10.69 0.72 -10.35
C ILE A 53 -10.39 0.15 -8.97
N GLY A 54 -9.72 0.95 -8.16
CA GLY A 54 -9.36 0.52 -6.81
C GLY A 54 -9.08 1.68 -5.87
N LEU A 55 -8.51 1.31 -4.74
CA LEU A 55 -8.25 2.15 -3.60
C LEU A 55 -6.76 2.17 -3.28
N SER A 56 -6.33 3.18 -2.53
CA SER A 56 -5.01 3.25 -1.94
C SER A 56 -5.10 3.92 -0.58
N ASN A 57 -4.40 3.36 0.41
CA ASN A 57 -4.44 3.83 1.81
C ASN A 57 -5.80 3.72 2.49
N PHE A 58 -6.65 2.77 2.10
CA PHE A 58 -7.92 2.51 2.78
C PHE A 58 -7.76 1.42 3.85
N SER A 59 -8.31 1.66 5.04
CA SER A 59 -8.44 0.67 6.12
C SER A 59 -9.54 -0.35 5.80
N CYS A 60 -9.59 -1.46 6.54
CA CYS A 60 -10.67 -2.46 6.40
C CYS A 60 -12.07 -1.82 6.53
N LYS A 61 -12.24 -0.94 7.51
CA LYS A 61 -13.52 -0.28 7.79
C LYS A 61 -13.93 0.68 6.68
N LYS A 62 -12.98 1.44 6.12
CA LYS A 62 -13.26 2.34 4.99
C LYS A 62 -13.61 1.58 3.71
N ILE A 63 -12.95 0.44 3.45
CA ILE A 63 -13.31 -0.45 2.35
C ILE A 63 -14.71 -1.02 2.57
N GLU A 64 -15.02 -1.49 3.78
CA GLU A 64 -16.34 -2.03 4.11
C GLU A 64 -17.45 -1.00 3.86
N THR A 65 -17.24 0.27 4.24
CA THR A 65 -18.14 1.37 3.90
C THR A 65 -18.38 1.47 2.40
N ILE A 66 -17.34 1.44 1.56
CA ILE A 66 -17.49 1.52 0.09
C ILE A 66 -18.27 0.33 -0.44
N LEU A 67 -18.00 -0.87 0.05
CA LEU A 67 -18.70 -2.09 -0.39
C LEU A 67 -20.20 -2.08 -0.09
N THR A 68 -20.69 -1.23 0.82
CA THR A 68 -22.14 -1.09 1.07
C THR A 68 -22.91 -0.46 -0.09
N PHE A 69 -22.22 0.24 -0.99
CA PHE A 69 -22.85 0.96 -2.09
C PHE A 69 -22.18 0.79 -3.45
N ALA A 70 -21.00 0.19 -3.52
CA ALA A 70 -20.32 -0.11 -4.76
C ALA A 70 -21.15 -1.08 -5.63
N THR A 71 -21.40 -0.69 -6.88
CA THR A 71 -21.92 -1.58 -7.92
C THR A 71 -20.79 -2.41 -8.51
N ILE A 72 -19.63 -1.78 -8.74
CA ILE A 72 -18.38 -2.43 -9.13
C ILE A 72 -17.45 -2.38 -7.92
N PRO A 73 -17.12 -3.52 -7.29
CA PRO A 73 -16.24 -3.53 -6.12
C PRO A 73 -14.81 -3.13 -6.51
N PRO A 74 -14.03 -2.51 -5.59
CA PRO A 74 -12.64 -2.19 -5.83
C PRO A 74 -11.83 -3.45 -6.14
N SER A 75 -11.06 -3.45 -7.22
CA SER A 75 -10.23 -4.61 -7.57
C SER A 75 -8.96 -4.70 -6.73
N ILE A 76 -8.44 -3.54 -6.30
CA ILE A 76 -7.16 -3.41 -5.60
C ILE A 76 -7.30 -2.46 -4.41
N ASN A 77 -6.56 -2.73 -3.33
CA ASN A 77 -6.17 -1.74 -2.34
C ASN A 77 -4.63 -1.66 -2.27
N GLN A 78 -4.06 -0.53 -2.70
CA GLN A 78 -2.62 -0.30 -2.66
C GLN A 78 -2.22 0.31 -1.32
N VAL A 79 -1.38 -0.36 -0.53
CA VAL A 79 -1.04 0.06 0.84
C VAL A 79 0.44 -0.16 1.15
N GLU A 80 0.95 0.54 2.17
CA GLU A 80 2.26 0.24 2.73
C GLU A 80 2.22 -1.20 3.25
N MET A 81 3.14 -2.03 2.76
CA MET A 81 3.30 -3.39 3.23
C MET A 81 4.74 -3.88 3.02
N HIS A 82 5.32 -4.43 4.06
CA HIS A 82 6.66 -5.03 4.09
C HIS A 82 6.82 -5.86 5.38
N PRO A 83 7.91 -6.63 5.59
CA PRO A 83 8.07 -7.45 6.79
C PRO A 83 7.99 -6.69 8.13
N VAL A 84 8.32 -5.39 8.13
CA VAL A 84 8.21 -4.49 9.30
C VAL A 84 6.79 -3.90 9.46
N TRP A 85 5.92 -4.00 8.46
CA TRP A 85 4.52 -3.58 8.53
C TRP A 85 3.66 -4.50 7.66
N GLN A 86 3.19 -5.59 8.26
CA GLN A 86 2.76 -6.78 7.52
C GLN A 86 1.30 -6.75 7.05
N GLN A 87 0.49 -5.80 7.54
CA GLN A 87 -0.91 -5.64 7.12
C GLN A 87 -1.76 -6.93 7.29
N ARG A 88 -1.45 -7.80 8.27
CA ARG A 88 -2.10 -9.12 8.43
C ARG A 88 -3.63 -9.07 8.43
N LYS A 89 -4.20 -8.13 9.19
CA LYS A 89 -5.66 -7.92 9.23
C LYS A 89 -6.23 -7.53 7.87
N LEU A 90 -5.55 -6.60 7.18
CA LEU A 90 -6.02 -6.03 5.92
C LEU A 90 -5.89 -7.03 4.77
N ILE A 91 -4.82 -7.80 4.69
CA ILE A 91 -4.64 -8.76 3.60
C ILE A 91 -5.67 -9.89 3.66
N GLU A 92 -5.96 -10.42 4.85
CA GLU A 92 -7.01 -11.43 5.03
C GLU A 92 -8.41 -10.87 4.73
N PHE A 93 -8.69 -9.63 5.17
CA PHE A 93 -9.94 -8.95 4.85
C PHE A 93 -10.11 -8.77 3.33
N CYS A 94 -9.09 -8.21 2.65
CA CYS A 94 -9.13 -7.99 1.21
C CYS A 94 -9.31 -9.30 0.44
N LYS A 95 -8.56 -10.34 0.82
CA LYS A 95 -8.67 -11.69 0.22
C LYS A 95 -10.09 -12.26 0.35
N ALA A 96 -10.72 -12.14 1.51
CA ALA A 96 -12.09 -12.59 1.73
C ALA A 96 -13.13 -11.82 0.90
N LYS A 97 -12.81 -10.61 0.43
CA LYS A 97 -13.66 -9.77 -0.42
C LYS A 97 -13.29 -9.84 -1.90
N GLY A 98 -12.29 -10.63 -2.29
CA GLY A 98 -11.79 -10.69 -3.67
C GLY A 98 -11.01 -9.45 -4.10
N ILE A 99 -10.48 -8.67 -3.15
CA ILE A 99 -9.69 -7.46 -3.40
C ILE A 99 -8.21 -7.83 -3.30
N ILE A 100 -7.42 -7.44 -4.30
CA ILE A 100 -5.97 -7.68 -4.31
C ILE A 100 -5.26 -6.58 -3.50
N VAL A 101 -4.35 -6.96 -2.62
CA VAL A 101 -3.43 -5.99 -1.99
C VAL A 101 -2.23 -5.76 -2.90
N THR A 102 -1.92 -4.48 -3.15
CA THR A 102 -0.66 -4.08 -3.79
C THR A 102 0.22 -3.37 -2.77
N ALA A 103 1.39 -3.92 -2.48
CA ALA A 103 2.34 -3.35 -1.55
C ALA A 103 3.14 -2.22 -2.19
N TYR A 104 2.94 -0.99 -1.69
CA TYR A 104 3.87 0.12 -1.93
C TYR A 104 4.90 0.21 -0.81
N SER A 105 6.02 0.90 -1.10
CA SER A 105 7.18 0.99 -0.20
C SER A 105 7.69 -0.35 0.33
N PRO A 106 7.76 -1.43 -0.48
CA PRO A 106 8.09 -2.78 0.00
C PRO A 106 9.50 -2.90 0.63
N LEU A 107 10.33 -1.88 0.44
CA LEU A 107 11.69 -1.77 0.98
C LEU A 107 11.86 -0.60 1.97
N GLY A 108 10.76 -0.02 2.48
CA GLY A 108 10.79 1.11 3.42
C GLY A 108 11.07 2.48 2.78
N ALA A 109 10.92 2.63 1.46
CA ALA A 109 11.14 3.89 0.73
C ALA A 109 12.53 4.54 0.92
N VAL A 110 13.58 3.71 1.08
CA VAL A 110 14.97 4.15 1.27
C VAL A 110 15.40 5.23 0.27
N GLY A 111 16.05 6.27 0.80
CA GLY A 111 16.53 7.43 0.03
C GLY A 111 15.49 8.53 -0.21
N LYS A 112 14.26 8.36 0.28
CA LYS A 112 13.29 9.46 0.43
C LYS A 112 13.44 10.12 1.79
N ILE A 113 13.10 11.41 1.88
CA ILE A 113 13.14 12.18 3.14
C ILE A 113 12.26 11.56 4.24
N TYR A 114 11.17 10.92 3.84
CA TYR A 114 10.22 10.21 4.70
C TYR A 114 10.46 8.68 4.73
N GLY A 115 11.52 8.20 4.07
CA GLY A 115 11.83 6.78 4.01
C GLY A 115 12.58 6.30 5.26
N SER A 116 12.63 4.99 5.45
CA SER A 116 13.33 4.35 6.55
C SER A 116 14.12 3.13 6.07
N ASN A 117 15.32 2.97 6.61
CA ASN A 117 16.17 1.80 6.35
C ASN A 117 15.77 0.58 7.18
N GLN A 118 14.74 0.67 8.02
CA GLN A 118 14.35 -0.41 8.94
C GLN A 118 14.08 -1.75 8.25
N VAL A 119 13.62 -1.76 6.99
CA VAL A 119 13.47 -3.02 6.23
C VAL A 119 14.82 -3.56 5.78
N LEU A 120 15.67 -2.73 5.14
CA LEU A 120 16.95 -3.19 4.58
C LEU A 120 17.99 -3.52 5.66
N GLU A 121 17.91 -2.87 6.81
CA GLU A 121 18.83 -3.04 7.94
C GLU A 121 18.31 -4.02 9.01
N ASN A 122 17.16 -4.67 8.78
CA ASN A 122 16.63 -5.66 9.71
C ASN A 122 17.52 -6.92 9.76
N GLU A 123 18.07 -7.22 10.93
CA GLU A 123 19.02 -8.34 11.11
C GLU A 123 18.39 -9.70 10.77
N THR A 124 17.13 -9.92 11.12
CA THR A 124 16.40 -11.15 10.77
C THR A 124 16.30 -11.32 9.25
N LEU A 125 15.99 -10.26 8.50
CA LEU A 125 15.96 -10.32 7.04
C LEU A 125 17.35 -10.50 6.42
N LYS A 126 18.41 -9.95 7.04
CA LYS A 126 19.80 -10.18 6.62
C LYS A 126 20.22 -11.64 6.81
N GLU A 127 19.85 -12.26 7.92
CA GLU A 127 20.10 -13.68 8.20
C GLU A 127 19.41 -14.58 7.16
N ILE A 128 18.13 -14.32 6.90
CA ILE A 128 17.35 -15.05 5.87
C ILE A 128 17.99 -14.84 4.49
N ALA A 129 18.34 -13.60 4.13
CA ALA A 129 18.98 -13.27 2.87
C ALA A 129 20.29 -14.05 2.68
N LYS A 130 21.13 -14.12 3.73
CA LYS A 130 22.37 -14.89 3.73
C LYS A 130 22.11 -16.39 3.56
N ALA A 131 21.13 -16.96 4.26
CA ALA A 131 20.79 -18.39 4.19
C ALA A 131 20.36 -18.82 2.78
N HIS A 132 19.64 -17.96 2.07
CA HIS A 132 19.16 -18.22 0.70
C HIS A 132 20.14 -17.78 -0.40
N GLY A 133 21.25 -17.11 -0.06
CA GLY A 133 22.14 -16.50 -1.05
C GLY A 133 21.45 -15.40 -1.87
N LYS A 134 20.54 -14.65 -1.23
CA LYS A 134 19.74 -13.57 -1.83
C LYS A 134 20.04 -12.24 -1.15
N THR A 135 19.47 -11.17 -1.68
CA THR A 135 19.50 -9.85 -1.04
C THR A 135 18.31 -9.66 -0.09
N VAL A 136 18.44 -8.77 0.90
CA VAL A 136 17.32 -8.38 1.78
C VAL A 136 16.12 -7.87 0.97
N ALA A 137 16.39 -7.14 -0.11
CA ALA A 137 15.33 -6.68 -1.01
C ALA A 137 14.57 -7.86 -1.63
N GLN A 138 15.27 -8.87 -2.16
CA GLN A 138 14.62 -10.07 -2.70
C GLN A 138 13.84 -10.85 -1.65
N VAL A 139 14.35 -10.95 -0.41
CA VAL A 139 13.61 -11.58 0.70
C VAL A 139 12.31 -10.82 0.98
N SER A 140 12.36 -9.49 1.12
CA SER A 140 11.17 -8.67 1.35
C SER A 140 10.15 -8.82 0.23
N LEU A 141 10.60 -8.72 -1.04
CA LEU A 141 9.73 -8.83 -2.22
C LEU A 141 9.15 -10.25 -2.37
N ARG A 142 9.94 -11.29 -2.12
CA ARG A 142 9.50 -12.68 -2.12
C ARG A 142 8.44 -12.92 -1.06
N TRP A 143 8.67 -12.43 0.16
CA TRP A 143 7.72 -12.54 1.26
C TRP A 143 6.37 -11.93 0.88
N ILE A 144 6.34 -10.70 0.35
CA ILE A 144 5.09 -10.04 -0.07
C ILE A 144 4.37 -10.86 -1.16
N PHE A 145 5.11 -11.37 -2.15
CA PHE A 145 4.55 -12.22 -3.20
C PHE A 145 3.91 -13.49 -2.62
N GLU A 146 4.57 -14.14 -1.66
CA GLU A 146 4.05 -15.36 -1.01
C GLU A 146 2.88 -15.10 -0.06
N GLN A 147 2.71 -13.86 0.43
CA GLN A 147 1.49 -13.45 1.14
C GLN A 147 0.27 -13.31 0.19
N GLY A 148 0.46 -13.42 -1.14
CA GLY A 148 -0.61 -13.25 -2.13
C GLY A 148 -0.87 -11.80 -2.52
N ALA A 149 0.04 -10.88 -2.17
CA ALA A 149 -0.01 -9.49 -2.59
C ALA A 149 0.87 -9.24 -3.82
N THR A 150 0.53 -8.20 -4.61
CA THR A 150 1.39 -7.70 -5.69
C THR A 150 2.32 -6.60 -5.18
N VAL A 151 3.38 -6.27 -5.92
CA VAL A 151 4.41 -5.35 -5.43
C VAL A 151 4.70 -4.24 -6.43
N VAL A 152 4.81 -3.00 -5.93
CA VAL A 152 5.35 -1.86 -6.68
C VAL A 152 6.66 -1.39 -6.04
N VAL A 153 7.78 -1.91 -6.57
CA VAL A 153 9.13 -1.56 -6.10
C VAL A 153 9.81 -0.58 -7.07
N LYS A 154 10.35 0.51 -6.52
CA LYS A 154 11.04 1.54 -7.31
C LYS A 154 12.55 1.35 -7.31
N SER A 155 13.18 1.45 -8.49
CA SER A 155 14.62 1.63 -8.63
C SER A 155 14.92 2.47 -9.87
N LEU A 156 16.04 3.20 -9.85
CA LEU A 156 16.61 3.85 -11.05
C LEU A 156 17.95 3.20 -11.45
N ASN A 157 18.35 2.14 -10.75
CA ASN A 157 19.56 1.39 -11.03
C ASN A 157 19.17 0.06 -11.71
N LEU A 158 19.75 -0.18 -12.89
CA LEU A 158 19.42 -1.32 -13.75
C LEU A 158 19.67 -2.67 -13.08
N GLU A 159 20.79 -2.82 -12.37
CA GLU A 159 21.13 -4.07 -11.70
C GLU A 159 20.15 -4.37 -10.55
N ARG A 160 19.76 -3.35 -9.78
CA ARG A 160 18.71 -3.51 -8.76
C ARG A 160 17.34 -3.85 -9.39
N MET A 161 17.01 -3.29 -10.56
CA MET A 161 15.77 -3.67 -11.26
C MET A 161 15.77 -5.15 -11.66
N LYS A 162 16.89 -5.66 -12.19
CA LYS A 162 17.05 -7.09 -12.50
C LYS A 162 16.96 -7.95 -11.24
N GLN A 163 17.64 -7.56 -10.16
CA GLN A 163 17.60 -8.28 -8.88
C GLN A 163 16.19 -8.36 -8.29
N ASN A 164 15.42 -7.26 -8.34
CA ASN A 164 14.05 -7.20 -7.84
C ASN A 164 13.10 -8.15 -8.58
N LEU A 165 13.40 -8.52 -9.84
CA LEU A 165 12.65 -9.51 -10.61
C LEU A 165 13.07 -10.96 -10.31
N GLY A 166 14.25 -11.17 -9.70
CA GLY A 166 14.79 -12.48 -9.34
C GLY A 166 14.19 -13.10 -8.08
N ILE A 167 12.86 -13.06 -7.94
CA ILE A 167 12.13 -13.53 -6.76
C ILE A 167 11.26 -14.77 -7.02
N PHE A 168 11.16 -15.26 -8.26
CA PHE A 168 10.17 -16.28 -8.62
C PHE A 168 10.69 -17.72 -8.56
N ASP A 169 12.01 -17.92 -8.70
CA ASP A 169 12.69 -19.21 -8.88
C ASP A 169 13.15 -19.89 -7.57
N TRP A 170 12.80 -19.33 -6.42
CA TRP A 170 13.14 -19.83 -5.08
C TRP A 170 12.02 -19.47 -4.10
N LYS A 171 11.95 -20.06 -2.91
CA LYS A 171 10.87 -19.80 -1.92
C LYS A 171 11.41 -19.64 -0.52
N LEU A 172 10.67 -18.93 0.34
CA LEU A 172 10.94 -18.92 1.78
C LEU A 172 10.50 -20.25 2.40
N THR A 173 11.16 -20.60 3.50
CA THR A 173 10.85 -21.79 4.33
C THR A 173 9.92 -21.43 5.47
N ASP A 174 9.31 -22.45 6.10
CA ASP A 174 8.45 -22.25 7.28
C ASP A 174 9.18 -21.52 8.43
N ASP A 175 10.46 -21.83 8.65
CA ASP A 175 11.31 -21.14 9.63
C ASP A 175 11.54 -19.66 9.28
N ASP A 176 11.68 -19.32 8.00
CA ASP A 176 11.79 -17.93 7.57
C ASP A 176 10.50 -17.15 7.86
N TYR A 177 9.34 -17.76 7.64
CA TYR A 177 8.06 -17.14 7.98
C TYR A 177 7.92 -16.94 9.48
N ASP A 178 8.27 -17.93 10.30
CA ASP A 178 8.22 -17.83 11.76
C ASP A 178 9.11 -16.69 12.28
N LYS A 179 10.30 -16.54 11.71
CA LYS A 179 11.21 -15.41 11.98
C LYS A 179 10.62 -14.06 11.56
N ILE A 180 10.12 -13.96 10.34
CA ILE A 180 9.49 -12.72 9.83
C ILE A 180 8.27 -12.37 10.69
N ASN A 181 7.51 -13.36 11.14
CA ASN A 181 6.31 -13.15 11.94
C ASN A 181 6.58 -12.54 13.32
N GLN A 182 7.82 -12.61 13.80
CA GLN A 182 8.25 -12.04 15.09
C GLN A 182 8.83 -10.62 14.97
N ILE A 183 9.02 -10.11 13.74
CA ILE A 183 9.52 -8.75 13.54
C ILE A 183 8.53 -7.74 14.17
N PRO A 184 9.00 -6.80 15.01
CA PRO A 184 8.15 -5.74 15.55
C PRO A 184 7.47 -4.93 14.44
N GLN A 185 6.17 -4.69 14.60
CA GLN A 185 5.36 -4.03 13.57
C GLN A 185 5.39 -2.52 13.74
N HIS A 186 5.78 -1.79 12.69
CA HIS A 186 5.82 -0.33 12.69
C HIS A 186 5.56 0.21 11.28
N ARG A 187 4.49 1.02 11.15
CA ARG A 187 4.18 1.78 9.93
C ARG A 187 5.22 2.87 9.73
N LEU A 188 5.90 2.85 8.59
CA LEU A 188 7.04 3.71 8.27
C LEU A 188 6.62 4.98 7.54
N ILE A 189 5.56 4.93 6.72
CA ILE A 189 5.22 6.04 5.84
C ILE A 189 4.40 7.05 6.65
N PRO A 190 4.94 8.28 6.84
CA PRO A 190 4.21 9.31 7.56
C PRO A 190 2.87 9.58 6.87
N SER A 191 1.87 9.91 7.67
CA SER A 191 0.53 10.25 7.21
C SER A 191 -0.10 11.37 8.05
N ASP A 192 0.70 11.96 8.94
CA ASP A 192 0.35 13.09 9.77
C ASP A 192 0.02 14.34 8.94
N PHE A 193 0.51 14.41 7.70
CA PHE A 193 0.10 15.45 6.75
C PHE A 193 -1.40 15.44 6.40
N TRP A 194 -2.11 14.32 6.60
CA TRP A 194 -3.59 14.27 6.46
C TRP A 194 -4.38 14.52 7.73
N VAL A 195 -3.70 14.74 8.86
CA VAL A 195 -4.32 14.86 10.18
C VAL A 195 -4.32 16.33 10.64
N SER A 196 -5.43 16.81 11.18
CA SER A 196 -5.55 18.16 11.75
C SER A 196 -6.66 18.19 12.80
N PRO A 197 -6.51 18.91 13.93
CA PRO A 197 -7.58 19.03 14.93
C PRO A 197 -8.90 19.61 14.38
N GLN A 198 -8.82 20.41 13.30
CA GLN A 198 -9.97 20.98 12.58
C GLN A 198 -10.26 20.27 11.26
N GLY A 199 -9.46 19.25 10.91
CA GLY A 199 -9.58 18.53 9.65
C GLY A 199 -10.53 17.34 9.71
N PRO A 200 -10.63 16.59 8.61
CA PRO A 200 -11.49 15.40 8.51
C PRO A 200 -11.06 14.25 9.43
N PHE A 201 -9.75 14.14 9.69
CA PHE A 201 -9.18 13.21 10.65
C PHE A 201 -8.40 14.01 11.68
N LYS A 202 -8.76 13.85 12.96
CA LYS A 202 -8.15 14.56 14.09
C LYS A 202 -6.92 13.86 14.61
N THR A 203 -6.83 12.55 14.41
CA THR A 203 -5.70 11.72 14.81
C THR A 203 -5.33 10.70 13.74
N LEU A 204 -4.18 10.04 13.90
CA LEU A 204 -3.78 8.94 13.00
C LEU A 204 -4.67 7.71 13.20
N GLU A 205 -5.15 7.47 14.42
CA GLU A 205 -6.10 6.41 14.75
C GLU A 205 -7.40 6.60 13.97
N GLU A 206 -7.92 7.83 13.84
CA GLU A 206 -9.10 8.11 13.00
C GLU A 206 -8.82 7.89 11.51
N LEU A 207 -7.62 8.25 11.02
CA LEU A 207 -7.22 8.02 9.63
C LEU A 207 -7.12 6.52 9.31
N TRP A 208 -6.64 5.70 10.24
CA TRP A 208 -6.38 4.28 10.01
C TRP A 208 -7.46 3.33 10.55
N ASP A 209 -8.42 3.83 11.34
CA ASP A 209 -9.41 3.03 12.08
C ASP A 209 -8.76 1.99 13.00
N ASP A 210 -7.69 2.41 13.68
CA ASP A 210 -6.95 1.63 14.68
C ASP A 210 -7.46 1.87 16.11
#